data_AF-A0A2A6JGH3-F1
#
_entry.id   AF-A0A2A6JGH3-F1
#
_cell.length_a   1.000
_cell.length_b   1.000
_cell.length_c   1.000
_cell.angle_alpha   90.00
_cell.angle_beta   90.00
_cell.angle_gamma   90.00
#
_symmetry.space_group_name_H-M   'P 1'
#
loop_
_entity.id
_entity.type
_entity.pdbx_description
1 polymer ?
#
loop_
_entity_poly.entity_id
_entity_poly.type
_entity_poly.pdbx_seq_one_letter_code
_entity_poly.pdbx_strand_id
1 'polypeptide(L)'
;MNIKRGLFRLWLVLSIIWIAVFVFISWDSIERDEWWSGDPDIYADLPVPCGKARGTEGKDYSQRLAPEPWNTVRNPGSACWYPERKFRALFPFYNGNSHGKVSKMLYDELGWEPAEGGDKFLRTKPVVLAALLPPLLVLAVGSALVWAFSGFARRPAA
;
A
#
# COMPACT_ATOMS: atom_id res chain seq x y z
N MET A 1 39.30 -20.15 12.54
CA MET A 1 38.02 -19.45 12.82
C MET A 1 36.97 -19.97 11.85
N ASN A 2 35.82 -20.47 12.33
CA ASN A 2 34.81 -21.12 11.49
C ASN A 2 34.14 -20.09 10.54
N ILE A 3 34.68 -19.90 9.33
CA ILE A 3 34.19 -18.94 8.32
C ILE A 3 32.68 -19.10 8.08
N LYS A 4 32.18 -20.34 8.09
CA LYS A 4 30.74 -20.64 7.96
C LYS A 4 29.88 -20.02 9.08
N ARG A 5 30.38 -20.01 10.32
CA ARG A 5 29.70 -19.37 11.46
C ARG A 5 29.83 -17.84 11.43
N GLY A 6 30.94 -17.32 10.92
CA GLY A 6 31.14 -15.87 10.74
C GLY A 6 30.21 -15.28 9.70
N LEU A 7 30.08 -15.93 8.54
CA LEU A 7 29.23 -15.49 7.44
C LEU A 7 27.74 -15.46 7.83
N PHE A 8 27.27 -16.49 8.55
CA PHE A 8 25.89 -16.54 9.03
C PHE A 8 25.57 -15.44 10.04
N ARG A 9 26.49 -15.17 10.99
CA ARG A 9 26.33 -14.07 11.96
C ARG A 9 26.30 -12.71 11.26
N LEU A 10 27.18 -12.49 10.28
CA LEU A 10 27.20 -11.27 9.49
C LEU A 10 25.90 -11.10 8.70
N TRP A 11 25.42 -12.16 8.05
CA TRP A 11 24.14 -12.15 7.34
C TRP A 11 22.98 -11.77 8.27
N LEU A 12 22.92 -12.35 9.48
CA LEU A 12 21.88 -12.02 10.46
C LEU A 12 21.89 -10.53 10.83
N VAL A 13 23.06 -10.00 11.17
CA VAL A 13 23.21 -8.59 11.55
C VAL A 13 22.79 -7.67 10.41
N LEU A 14 23.25 -7.93 9.18
CA LEU A 14 22.89 -7.13 8.01
C LEU A 14 21.39 -7.23 7.67
N SER A 15 20.78 -8.40 7.86
CA SER A 15 19.35 -8.60 7.63
C SER A 15 18.50 -7.79 8.62
N ILE A 16 18.87 -7.79 9.90
CA ILE A 16 18.19 -7.01 10.94
C ILE A 16 18.31 -5.52 10.64
N ILE A 17 19.51 -5.05 10.31
CA ILE A 17 19.75 -3.64 9.94
C ILE A 17 18.92 -3.25 8.71
N TRP A 18 18.91 -4.10 7.68
CA TRP A 18 18.12 -3.89 6.46
C TRP A 18 16.63 -3.73 6.78
N ILE A 19 16.06 -4.66 7.54
CA ILE A 19 14.64 -4.62 7.92
C ILE A 19 14.34 -3.34 8.70
N ALA A 20 15.16 -2.99 9.67
CA ALA A 20 14.97 -1.78 10.49
C ALA A 20 15.00 -0.50 9.64
N VAL A 21 15.99 -0.36 8.76
CA VAL A 21 16.11 0.79 7.86
C VAL A 21 14.93 0.87 6.89
N PHE A 22 14.54 -0.27 6.30
CA PHE A 22 13.45 -0.29 5.32
C PHE A 22 12.09 0.05 5.93
N VAL A 23 11.81 -0.48 7.13
CA VAL A 23 10.61 -0.15 7.90
C VAL A 23 10.60 1.33 8.26
N PHE A 24 11.72 1.87 8.73
CA PHE A 24 11.84 3.29 9.08
C PHE A 24 11.56 4.22 7.88
N ILE A 25 12.16 3.94 6.72
CA ILE A 25 11.92 4.72 5.49
C ILE A 25 10.47 4.60 5.01
N SER A 26 9.85 3.44 5.22
CA SER A 26 8.47 3.17 4.76
C SER A 26 7.40 3.58 5.78
N TRP A 27 7.79 4.17 6.91
CA TRP A 27 6.89 4.42 8.03
C TRP A 27 5.70 5.32 7.63
N ASP A 28 5.96 6.40 6.90
CA ASP A 28 4.93 7.32 6.40
C ASP A 28 3.88 6.64 5.50
N SER A 29 4.23 5.51 4.89
CA SER A 29 3.32 4.71 4.08
C SER A 29 2.55 3.69 4.94
N ILE A 30 3.20 3.10 5.95
CA ILE A 30 2.57 2.15 6.88
C ILE A 30 1.52 2.86 7.74
N GLU A 31 1.82 4.07 8.25
CA GLU A 31 0.91 4.80 9.14
C GLU A 31 -0.40 5.21 8.45
N ARG A 32 -0.43 5.22 7.11
CA ARG A 32 -1.62 5.51 6.30
C ARG A 32 -2.51 4.31 6.04
N ASP A 33 -2.12 3.11 6.46
CA ASP A 33 -3.00 1.96 6.38
C ASP A 33 -4.18 2.10 7.33
N GLU A 34 -5.29 1.47 6.99
CA GLU A 34 -6.51 1.46 7.80
C GLU A 34 -6.30 0.89 9.20
N TRP A 35 -5.34 -0.03 9.36
CA TRP A 35 -5.01 -0.55 10.68
C TRP A 35 -4.33 0.48 11.61
N TRP A 36 -3.53 1.39 11.04
CA TRP A 36 -2.68 2.32 11.80
C TRP A 36 -3.21 3.76 11.81
N SER A 37 -3.99 4.14 10.79
CA SER A 37 -4.58 5.47 10.67
C SER A 37 -5.93 5.55 11.37
N GLY A 38 -6.19 6.68 12.03
CA GLY A 38 -7.54 7.02 12.51
C GLY A 38 -8.50 7.46 11.41
N ASP A 39 -8.02 7.58 10.16
CA ASP A 39 -8.80 7.97 8.98
C ASP A 39 -8.22 7.37 7.69
N PRO A 40 -8.57 6.13 7.33
CA PRO A 40 -8.07 5.47 6.13
C PRO A 40 -8.50 6.18 4.85
N ASP A 41 -7.53 6.47 3.98
CA ASP A 41 -7.76 6.88 2.59
C ASP A 41 -7.98 5.63 1.73
N ILE A 42 -9.22 5.15 1.69
CA ILE A 42 -9.62 3.94 0.96
C ILE A 42 -9.75 4.23 -0.55
N TYR A 43 -9.94 5.50 -0.95
CA TYR A 43 -10.21 5.89 -2.33
C TYR A 43 -9.41 7.12 -2.73
N ALA A 44 -8.51 6.98 -3.71
CA ALA A 44 -7.66 8.09 -4.18
C ALA A 44 -8.44 9.29 -4.77
N ASP A 45 -9.66 9.05 -5.28
CA ASP A 45 -10.54 10.06 -5.86
C ASP A 45 -11.82 10.21 -5.02
N LEU A 46 -12.37 11.42 -4.95
CA LEU A 46 -13.56 11.75 -4.17
C LEU A 46 -14.80 11.79 -5.07
N PRO A 47 -15.84 10.98 -4.81
CA PRO A 47 -17.05 10.96 -5.61
C PRO A 47 -18.01 12.08 -5.21
N VAL A 48 -18.53 12.84 -6.17
CA VAL A 48 -19.57 13.86 -5.92
C VAL A 48 -20.79 13.51 -6.76
N PRO A 49 -22.02 13.71 -6.24
CA PRO A 49 -23.22 13.64 -7.07
C PRO A 49 -23.06 14.54 -8.30
N CYS A 50 -23.22 14.00 -9.51
CA CYS A 50 -22.94 14.78 -10.72
C CYS A 50 -23.82 16.04 -10.87
N GLY A 51 -25.01 16.07 -10.25
CA GLY A 51 -25.84 17.28 -10.17
C GLY A 51 -25.25 18.41 -9.29
N LYS A 52 -24.25 18.11 -8.46
CA LYS A 52 -23.50 19.05 -7.62
C LYS A 52 -22.03 19.21 -8.06
N ALA A 53 -21.67 18.62 -9.20
CA ALA A 53 -20.32 18.72 -9.74
C ALA A 53 -19.96 20.18 -10.06
N ARG A 54 -18.69 20.53 -9.82
CA ARG A 54 -18.08 21.83 -10.14
C ARG A 54 -16.90 21.64 -11.10
N GLY A 55 -16.65 22.61 -11.96
CA GLY A 55 -15.56 22.55 -12.93
C GLY A 55 -15.95 21.86 -14.24
N THR A 56 -14.96 21.34 -14.97
CA THR A 56 -15.17 20.78 -16.31
C THR A 56 -14.84 19.29 -16.37
N GLU A 57 -15.72 18.50 -16.97
CA GLU A 57 -15.48 17.07 -17.22
C GLU A 57 -14.26 16.86 -18.13
N GLY A 58 -13.47 15.83 -17.83
CA GLY A 58 -12.21 15.51 -18.51
C GLY A 58 -11.02 16.38 -18.10
N LYS A 59 -11.25 17.46 -17.33
CA LYS A 59 -10.19 18.34 -16.82
C LYS A 59 -10.09 18.33 -15.30
N ASP A 60 -11.22 18.51 -14.62
CA ASP A 60 -11.29 18.61 -13.17
C ASP A 60 -11.94 17.38 -12.52
N TYR A 61 -12.85 16.73 -13.24
CA TYR A 61 -13.45 15.47 -12.83
C TYR A 61 -13.70 14.55 -14.03
N SER A 62 -14.01 13.29 -13.73
CA SER A 62 -14.44 12.29 -14.70
C SER A 62 -15.70 11.60 -14.18
N GLN A 63 -16.72 11.42 -15.02
CA GLN A 63 -17.86 10.59 -14.65
C GLN A 63 -17.46 9.11 -14.73
N ARG A 64 -17.64 8.37 -13.64
CA ARG A 64 -17.39 6.92 -13.57
C ARG A 64 -18.47 6.24 -12.74
N LEU A 65 -18.74 4.98 -13.07
CA LEU A 65 -19.56 4.10 -12.24
C LEU A 65 -18.92 3.96 -10.85
N ALA A 66 -19.75 3.60 -9.86
CA ALA A 66 -19.22 3.24 -8.56
C ALA A 66 -18.20 2.08 -8.68
N PRO A 67 -17.03 2.15 -8.02
CA PRO A 67 -16.04 1.09 -7.99
C PRO A 67 -16.63 -0.22 -7.47
N GLU A 68 -17.52 -0.12 -6.49
CA GLU A 68 -18.16 -1.27 -5.88
C GLU A 68 -19.33 -1.75 -6.77
N PRO A 69 -19.35 -3.04 -7.14
CA PRO A 69 -20.41 -3.59 -7.98
C PRO A 69 -21.82 -3.36 -7.41
N TRP A 70 -22.01 -3.46 -6.09
CA TRP A 70 -23.32 -3.26 -5.45
C TRP A 70 -23.77 -1.79 -5.43
N ASN A 71 -22.86 -0.84 -5.60
CA ASN A 71 -23.21 0.58 -5.72
C ASN A 71 -23.61 0.93 -7.16
N THR A 72 -23.14 0.20 -8.17
CA THR A 72 -23.49 0.45 -9.59
C THR A 72 -24.98 0.31 -9.90
N VAL A 73 -25.69 -0.52 -9.13
CA VAL A 73 -27.14 -0.75 -9.27
C VAL A 73 -27.99 0.20 -8.41
N ARG A 74 -27.37 1.05 -7.58
CA ARG A 74 -28.07 2.04 -6.76
C ARG A 74 -28.40 3.29 -7.59
N ASN A 75 -29.18 4.20 -7.01
CA ASN A 75 -29.47 5.49 -7.63
C ASN A 75 -28.89 6.65 -6.80
N PRO A 76 -27.84 7.34 -7.28
CA PRO A 76 -27.17 7.15 -8.58
C PRO A 76 -26.17 5.98 -8.57
N GLY A 77 -26.02 5.28 -9.68
CA GLY A 77 -25.01 4.20 -9.83
C GLY A 77 -23.65 4.70 -10.33
N SER A 78 -23.55 6.01 -10.56
CA SER A 78 -22.36 6.70 -11.03
C SER A 78 -22.18 8.02 -10.29
N ALA A 79 -20.95 8.49 -10.22
CA ALA A 79 -20.60 9.76 -9.62
C ALA A 79 -19.55 10.49 -10.47
N CYS A 80 -19.35 11.76 -10.14
CA CYS A 80 -18.34 12.60 -10.74
C CYS A 80 -17.13 12.60 -9.81
N TRP A 81 -16.04 11.99 -10.27
CA TRP A 81 -14.85 11.69 -9.46
C TRP A 81 -13.79 12.76 -9.62
N TYR A 82 -13.29 13.26 -8.50
CA TYR A 82 -12.26 14.29 -8.44
C TYR A 82 -10.98 13.76 -7.83
N PRO A 83 -9.81 14.03 -8.44
CA PRO A 83 -8.54 13.93 -7.73
C PRO A 83 -8.55 14.88 -6.53
N GLU A 84 -8.00 14.45 -5.38
CA GLU A 84 -8.10 15.21 -4.13
C GLU A 84 -7.68 16.69 -4.30
N ARG A 85 -6.55 16.97 -4.95
CA ARG A 85 -6.08 18.34 -5.18
C ARG A 85 -7.10 19.22 -5.90
N LYS A 86 -7.81 18.67 -6.89
CA LYS A 86 -8.84 19.38 -7.66
C LYS A 86 -10.11 19.56 -6.84
N PHE A 87 -10.51 18.51 -6.11
CA PHE A 87 -11.64 18.56 -5.20
C PHE A 87 -11.48 19.68 -4.17
N ARG A 88 -10.34 19.73 -3.47
CA ARG A 88 -10.06 20.74 -2.42
C ARG A 88 -10.05 22.17 -2.96
N ALA A 89 -9.64 22.36 -4.22
CA ALA A 89 -9.68 23.66 -4.87
C ALA A 89 -11.11 24.12 -5.20
N LEU A 90 -12.00 23.19 -5.59
CA LEU A 90 -13.37 23.49 -6.03
C LEU A 90 -14.41 23.44 -4.89
N PHE A 91 -14.11 22.70 -3.82
CA PHE A 91 -14.96 22.48 -2.65
C PHE A 91 -14.21 22.89 -1.37
N PRO A 92 -13.86 24.18 -1.20
CA PRO A 92 -12.99 24.62 -0.11
C PRO A 92 -13.60 24.41 1.29
N PHE A 93 -14.93 24.25 1.38
CA PHE A 93 -15.62 23.97 2.64
C PHE A 93 -15.24 22.63 3.27
N TYR A 94 -14.68 21.70 2.49
CA TYR A 94 -14.18 20.44 3.03
C TYR A 94 -12.72 20.50 3.51
N ASN A 95 -11.97 21.58 3.25
CA ASN A 95 -10.51 21.64 3.49
C ASN A 95 -10.09 21.39 4.95
N GLY A 96 -10.97 21.62 5.93
CA GLY A 96 -10.70 21.34 7.34
C GLY A 96 -10.90 19.86 7.75
N ASN A 97 -11.44 19.03 6.86
CA ASN A 97 -11.66 17.60 7.12
C ASN A 97 -10.59 16.76 6.44
N SER A 98 -10.17 15.70 7.12
CA SER A 98 -9.31 14.67 6.56
C SER A 98 -9.99 13.92 5.40
N HIS A 99 -9.19 13.31 4.53
CA HIS A 99 -9.68 12.74 3.28
C HIS A 99 -10.69 11.61 3.48
N GLY A 100 -10.43 10.65 4.38
CA GLY A 100 -11.35 9.55 4.65
C GLY A 100 -12.68 10.04 5.24
N LYS A 101 -12.65 11.05 6.10
CA LYS A 101 -13.86 11.72 6.62
C LYS A 101 -14.68 12.36 5.50
N VAL A 102 -14.03 13.06 4.56
CA VAL A 102 -14.71 13.66 3.39
C VAL A 102 -15.28 12.57 2.49
N SER A 103 -14.49 11.53 2.20
CA SER A 103 -14.93 10.40 1.40
C SER A 103 -16.17 9.74 2.00
N LYS A 104 -16.17 9.50 3.32
CA LYS A 104 -17.32 8.95 4.03
C LYS A 104 -18.56 9.83 3.89
N MET A 105 -18.44 11.14 4.13
CA MET A 105 -19.55 12.09 3.97
C MET A 105 -20.13 12.07 2.55
N LEU A 106 -19.28 11.96 1.54
CA LEU A 106 -19.69 11.91 0.14
C LEU A 106 -20.37 10.59 -0.24
N TYR A 107 -19.86 9.46 0.26
CA TYR A 107 -20.52 8.15 0.12
C TYR A 107 -21.89 8.14 0.79
N ASP A 108 -21.98 8.68 2.02
CA ASP A 108 -23.24 8.82 2.75
C ASP A 108 -24.25 9.67 1.98
N GLU A 109 -23.79 10.78 1.37
CA GLU A 109 -24.64 11.65 0.53
C GLU A 109 -25.16 10.94 -0.74
N LEU A 110 -24.36 10.03 -1.31
CA LEU A 110 -24.74 9.22 -2.47
C LEU A 110 -25.61 8.01 -2.09
N GLY A 111 -25.76 7.69 -0.80
CA GLY A 111 -26.40 6.46 -0.33
C GLY A 111 -25.61 5.20 -0.71
N TRP A 112 -24.29 5.35 -0.89
CA TRP A 112 -23.37 4.29 -1.26
C TRP A 112 -22.78 3.65 -0.02
N GLU A 113 -22.62 2.33 -0.08
CA GLU A 113 -21.93 1.59 0.96
C GLU A 113 -20.47 1.41 0.54
N PRO A 114 -19.49 1.95 1.29
CA PRO A 114 -18.09 1.68 1.00
C PRO A 114 -17.84 0.17 1.09
N ALA A 115 -16.78 -0.30 0.43
CA ALA A 115 -16.33 -1.67 0.62
C ALA A 115 -15.91 -1.88 2.07
N GLU A 116 -16.82 -2.40 2.89
CA GLU A 116 -16.52 -2.83 4.24
C GLU A 116 -15.46 -3.94 4.18
N GLY A 117 -14.33 -3.73 4.87
CA GLY A 117 -13.27 -4.74 4.94
C GLY A 117 -12.31 -4.72 3.75
N GLY A 118 -11.98 -3.53 3.24
CA GLY A 118 -10.76 -3.34 2.45
C GLY A 118 -9.53 -3.96 3.13
N ASP A 119 -8.50 -4.24 2.34
CA ASP A 119 -7.27 -4.82 2.88
C ASP A 119 -6.61 -3.82 3.86
N LYS A 120 -6.80 -4.05 5.16
CA LYS A 120 -6.32 -3.17 6.23
C LYS A 120 -4.80 -2.96 6.23
N PHE A 121 -4.09 -3.79 5.47
CA PHE A 121 -2.64 -3.81 5.34
C PHE A 121 -2.18 -3.55 3.90
N LEU A 122 -2.99 -2.86 3.09
CA LEU A 122 -2.72 -2.62 1.68
C LEU A 122 -1.30 -2.08 1.42
N ARG A 123 -0.81 -1.18 2.28
CA ARG A 123 0.53 -0.58 2.18
C ARG A 123 1.56 -1.32 3.03
N THR A 124 1.16 -1.94 4.15
CA THR A 124 2.05 -2.72 5.01
C THR A 124 2.54 -3.99 4.32
N LYS A 125 1.67 -4.69 3.57
CA LYS A 125 2.03 -5.94 2.87
C LYS A 125 3.21 -5.79 1.91
N PRO A 126 3.22 -4.85 0.95
CA PRO A 126 4.35 -4.70 0.04
C PRO A 126 5.63 -4.29 0.78
N VAL A 127 5.51 -3.51 1.87
CA VAL A 127 6.66 -3.12 2.69
C VAL A 127 7.26 -4.33 3.42
N VAL A 128 6.44 -5.17 4.04
CA VAL A 128 6.90 -6.40 4.71
C VAL A 128 7.55 -7.34 3.71
N LEU A 129 6.97 -7.50 2.51
CA LEU A 129 7.57 -8.29 1.44
C LEU A 129 8.94 -7.73 1.04
N ALA A 130 9.03 -6.44 0.72
CA ALA A 130 10.30 -5.82 0.32
C ALA A 130 11.36 -5.82 1.45
N ALA A 131 10.94 -5.79 2.72
CA ALA A 131 11.85 -5.89 3.86
C ALA A 131 12.43 -7.31 4.03
N LEU A 132 11.62 -8.36 3.82
CA LEU A 132 12.00 -9.74 4.11
C LEU A 132 12.56 -10.51 2.91
N LEU A 133 12.09 -10.22 1.69
CA LEU A 133 12.46 -10.98 0.51
C LEU A 133 13.97 -10.89 0.19
N PRO A 134 14.60 -9.70 0.19
CA PRO A 134 16.02 -9.58 -0.15
C PRO A 134 16.95 -10.36 0.82
N PRO A 135 16.81 -10.23 2.16
CA PRO A 135 17.59 -11.05 3.09
C PRO A 135 17.46 -12.56 2.86
N LEU A 136 16.24 -13.04 2.60
CA LEU A 136 15.97 -14.46 2.34
C LEU A 136 16.60 -14.93 1.03
N LEU A 137 16.54 -14.12 -0.03
CA LEU A 137 17.19 -14.44 -1.31
C LEU A 137 18.71 -14.50 -1.16
N VAL A 138 19.32 -13.55 -0.45
CA VAL A 138 20.76 -13.56 -0.17
C VAL A 138 21.16 -14.82 0.60
N LEU A 139 20.35 -15.23 1.59
CA LEU A 139 20.60 -16.47 2.32
C LEU A 139 20.51 -17.71 1.43
N ALA A 140 19.45 -17.80 0.61
CA ALA A 140 19.21 -18.94 -0.26
C ALA A 140 20.33 -19.09 -1.29
N VAL A 141 20.69 -18.00 -1.98
CA VAL A 141 21.80 -17.98 -2.95
C VAL A 141 23.12 -18.29 -2.26
N GLY A 142 23.42 -17.65 -1.12
CA GLY A 142 24.63 -17.91 -0.35
C GLY A 142 24.76 -19.37 0.08
N SER A 143 23.64 -19.97 0.52
CA SER A 143 23.59 -21.38 0.92
C SER A 143 23.78 -22.32 -0.27
N ALA A 144 23.15 -22.03 -1.41
CA ALA A 144 23.30 -22.81 -2.64
C ALA A 144 24.75 -22.79 -3.16
N LEU A 145 25.41 -21.63 -3.13
CA LEU A 145 26.82 -21.50 -3.51
C LEU A 145 27.73 -22.29 -2.56
N VAL A 146 27.54 -22.15 -1.25
CA VAL A 146 28.32 -22.92 -0.27
C VAL A 146 28.13 -24.42 -0.48
N TRP A 147 26.91 -24.88 -0.76
CA TRP A 147 26.62 -26.28 -1.07
C TRP A 147 27.35 -26.73 -2.34
N ALA A 148 27.20 -26.00 -3.44
CA ALA A 148 27.83 -26.32 -4.72
C ALA A 148 29.36 -26.43 -4.61
N PHE A 149 30.02 -25.44 -4.02
CA PHE A 149 31.49 -25.44 -3.89
C PHE A 149 32.01 -26.39 -2.81
N SER A 150 31.23 -26.68 -1.75
CA SER A 150 31.65 -27.66 -0.73
C SER A 150 31.56 -29.11 -1.24
N GLY A 151 30.70 -29.39 -2.23
CA GLY A 151 30.56 -30.71 -2.85
C GLY A 151 31.78 -31.12 -3.68
N PHE A 152 32.41 -30.18 -4.38
CA PHE A 152 33.61 -30.44 -5.20
C PHE A 152 34.92 -30.53 -4.40
N ALA A 153 34.92 -30.15 -3.12
CA ALA A 153 36.12 -30.13 -2.28
C ALA A 153 36.45 -31.47 -1.58
N ARG A 154 35.60 -32.50 -1.72
CA ARG A 154 35.94 -33.85 -1.22
C ARG A 154 37.05 -34.43 -2.10
N ARG A 155 38.30 -34.33 -1.64
CA ARG A 155 39.42 -35.09 -2.21
C ARG A 155 39.09 -36.59 -2.17
N PRO A 156 39.45 -37.38 -3.21
CA PRO A 156 39.42 -38.83 -3.10
C PRO A 156 40.32 -39.23 -1.92
N ALA A 157 39.83 -40.13 -1.06
CA ALA A 157 40.68 -40.79 -0.09
C ALA A 157 41.78 -41.54 -0.87
N ALA A 158 43.03 -41.15 -0.63
CA ALA A 158 44.22 -41.92 -1.00
C ALA A 158 44.71 -42.63 0.25
#